data_AF-A0A1Q3NN49-F1
#
_entry.id   AF-A0A1Q3NN49-F1
#
_cell.length_a   1.000
_cell.length_b   1.000
_cell.length_c   1.000
_cell.angle_alpha   90.00
_cell.angle_beta   90.00
_cell.angle_gamma   90.00
#
_symmetry.space_group_name_H-M   'P 1'
#
loop_
_entity.id
_entity.type
_entity.pdbx_description
1 polymer ?
#
loop_
_entity_poly.entity_id
_entity_poly.type
_entity_poly.pdbx_seq_one_letter_code
_entity_poly.pdbx_strand_id
1 'polypeptide(L)'
;MAKTKSNKIHAPLVVTGYSLFVLLLVSVFFSTTLPWTSILSHPNSIKIHAAVAMISLTIGALLPVVVGYIIGDHSAKSKSKLSHHFNGMLFGLFAYWCMVLTTVFITVPTQLFPDTNARLVLVNVLPGIFVAIVASVIAGMHVRSKQATLDVLEYRPFVLVFVASIIAMPLLGVINNIVTNSVTVFTFFTPFTALLFGLISYVTLNTSKLSSLQKSAWSAVSLSVLFVAVYVMNLFESAVMGYLWQPSTDVQTIGDWVAFSVAIAGWILYWTYQVKALQGTKK
;
A
#
# COMPACT_ATOMS: atom_id res chain seq x y z
N MET A 1 -10.25 19.40 -28.92
CA MET A 1 -8.80 19.44 -28.65
C MET A 1 -8.60 19.97 -27.22
N ALA A 2 -8.43 19.10 -26.23
CA ALA A 2 -8.16 19.46 -24.83
C ALA A 2 -7.48 18.29 -24.10
N LYS A 3 -6.35 17.79 -24.64
CA LYS A 3 -5.56 16.71 -24.02
C LYS A 3 -4.69 17.18 -22.83
N THR A 4 -4.52 18.49 -22.66
CA THR A 4 -3.57 19.09 -21.70
C THR A 4 -4.09 19.19 -20.27
N LYS A 5 -5.39 18.96 -20.00
CA LYS A 5 -5.97 19.12 -18.65
C LYS A 5 -5.97 17.85 -17.78
N SER A 6 -6.05 16.65 -18.36
CA SER A 6 -6.05 15.37 -17.61
C SER A 6 -4.71 15.07 -16.93
N ASN A 7 -3.58 15.38 -17.58
CA ASN A 7 -2.25 15.08 -17.05
C ASN A 7 -1.95 15.74 -15.69
N LYS A 8 -2.53 16.89 -15.36
CA LYS A 8 -2.25 17.57 -14.08
C LYS A 8 -2.83 16.83 -12.87
N ILE A 9 -3.92 16.08 -13.05
CA ILE A 9 -4.60 15.35 -11.97
C ILE A 9 -3.80 14.11 -11.56
N HIS A 10 -3.09 13.50 -12.49
CA HIS A 10 -2.34 12.27 -12.29
C HIS A 10 -1.00 12.47 -11.61
N ALA A 11 -0.33 13.59 -11.90
CA ALA A 11 1.05 13.83 -11.49
C ALA A 11 1.29 13.74 -9.96
N PRO A 12 0.45 14.32 -9.07
CA PRO A 12 0.72 14.27 -7.64
C PRO A 12 0.76 12.84 -7.09
N LEU A 13 -0.18 11.97 -7.51
CA LEU A 13 -0.18 10.57 -7.11
C LEU A 13 1.03 9.82 -7.67
N VAL A 14 1.38 10.04 -8.93
CA VAL A 14 2.51 9.34 -9.57
C VAL A 14 3.84 9.70 -8.90
N VAL A 15 4.09 10.99 -8.65
CA VAL A 15 5.31 11.44 -7.96
C VAL A 15 5.37 10.87 -6.55
N THR A 16 4.28 11.01 -5.77
CA THR A 16 4.23 10.50 -4.40
C THR A 16 4.40 8.99 -4.34
N GLY A 17 3.76 8.26 -5.25
CA GLY A 17 3.86 6.81 -5.35
C GLY A 17 5.29 6.34 -5.65
N TYR A 18 6.00 7.00 -6.57
CA TYR A 18 7.41 6.68 -6.81
C TYR A 18 8.31 7.02 -5.63
N SER A 19 8.09 8.16 -4.97
CA SER A 19 8.85 8.52 -3.75
C SER A 19 8.66 7.47 -2.65
N LEU A 20 7.42 7.04 -2.40
CA LEU A 20 7.12 5.99 -1.42
C LEU A 20 7.70 4.64 -1.82
N PHE A 21 7.69 4.28 -3.12
CA PHE A 21 8.29 3.04 -3.59
C PHE A 21 9.82 3.03 -3.45
N VAL A 22 10.50 4.15 -3.77
CA VAL A 22 11.95 4.27 -3.55
C VAL A 22 12.28 4.17 -2.08
N LEU A 23 11.53 4.83 -1.21
CA LEU A 23 11.70 4.69 0.24
C LEU A 23 11.50 3.24 0.68
N LEU A 24 10.46 2.56 0.21
CA LEU A 24 10.24 1.14 0.51
C LEU A 24 11.42 0.26 0.09
N LEU A 25 11.96 0.45 -1.12
CA LEU A 25 13.15 -0.28 -1.59
C LEU A 25 14.34 -0.06 -0.66
N VAL A 26 14.59 1.19 -0.26
CA VAL A 26 15.66 1.54 0.66
C VAL A 26 15.43 0.90 2.03
N SER A 27 14.20 0.95 2.57
CA SER A 27 13.85 0.31 3.85
C SER A 27 14.06 -1.19 3.81
N VAL A 28 13.63 -1.87 2.74
CA VAL A 28 13.84 -3.32 2.56
C VAL A 28 15.33 -3.62 2.46
N PHE A 29 16.11 -2.81 1.72
CA PHE A 29 17.55 -3.00 1.63
C PHE A 29 18.25 -2.94 3.00
N PHE A 30 17.91 -1.96 3.84
CA PHE A 30 18.46 -1.82 5.20
C PHE A 30 17.94 -2.87 6.19
N SER A 31 16.67 -3.27 6.11
CA SER A 31 16.07 -4.22 7.07
C SER A 31 16.30 -5.69 6.71
N THR A 32 16.42 -6.03 5.44
CA THR A 32 16.57 -7.42 4.98
C THR A 32 17.92 -7.65 4.30
N THR A 33 18.28 -6.86 3.29
CA THR A 33 19.41 -7.24 2.43
C THR A 33 20.75 -7.13 3.17
N LEU A 34 21.01 -6.01 3.86
CA LEU A 34 22.26 -5.80 4.58
C LEU A 34 22.44 -6.77 5.78
N PRO A 35 21.47 -6.91 6.71
CA PRO A 35 21.64 -7.77 7.87
C PRO A 35 21.82 -9.25 7.50
N TRP A 36 21.04 -9.74 6.54
CA TRP A 36 21.10 -11.14 6.14
C TRP A 36 22.34 -11.45 5.27
N THR A 37 22.85 -10.48 4.51
CA THR A 37 24.15 -10.63 3.83
C THR A 37 25.30 -10.73 4.84
N SER A 38 25.25 -9.96 5.93
CA SER A 38 26.20 -10.12 7.04
C SER A 38 26.11 -11.52 7.65
N ILE A 39 24.91 -12.05 7.89
CA ILE A 39 24.75 -13.42 8.40
C ILE A 39 25.31 -14.46 7.42
N LEU A 40 25.12 -14.27 6.12
CA LEU A 40 25.66 -15.17 5.08
C LEU A 40 27.20 -15.22 5.05
N SER A 41 27.88 -14.16 5.49
CA SER A 41 29.34 -14.12 5.56
C SER A 41 29.91 -14.70 6.87
N HIS A 42 29.07 -14.97 7.87
CA HIS A 42 29.52 -15.59 9.12
C HIS A 42 29.83 -17.09 8.93
N PRO A 43 30.97 -17.59 9.44
CA PRO A 43 31.42 -18.96 9.19
C PRO A 43 30.52 -20.04 9.83
N ASN A 44 29.79 -19.71 10.89
CA ASN A 44 28.94 -20.65 11.63
C ASN A 44 27.46 -20.58 11.24
N SER A 45 27.09 -19.81 10.20
CA SER A 45 25.69 -19.68 9.79
C SER A 45 25.28 -20.78 8.81
N ILE A 46 24.03 -21.22 8.93
CA ILE A 46 23.43 -22.12 7.94
C ILE A 46 23.01 -21.28 6.73
N LYS A 47 23.91 -21.17 5.76
CA LYS A 47 23.79 -20.26 4.61
C LYS A 47 22.46 -20.40 3.86
N ILE A 48 21.93 -21.61 3.74
CA ILE A 48 20.66 -21.84 3.04
C ILE A 48 19.47 -21.19 3.75
N HIS A 49 19.40 -21.23 5.08
CA HIS A 49 18.33 -20.57 5.84
C HIS A 49 18.42 -19.05 5.70
N ALA A 50 19.64 -18.50 5.78
CA ALA A 50 19.86 -17.07 5.63
C ALA A 50 19.51 -16.57 4.21
N ALA A 51 19.88 -17.32 3.17
CA ALA A 51 19.56 -16.99 1.79
C ALA A 51 18.04 -17.05 1.53
N VAL A 52 17.37 -18.11 2.00
CA VAL A 52 15.91 -18.27 1.86
C VAL A 52 15.17 -17.14 2.59
N ALA A 53 15.59 -16.79 3.80
CA ALA A 53 14.97 -15.69 4.55
C ALA A 53 15.16 -14.34 3.85
N MET A 54 16.38 -14.02 3.43
CA MET A 54 16.68 -12.80 2.70
C MET A 54 15.80 -12.65 1.45
N ILE A 55 15.74 -13.70 0.61
CA ILE A 55 14.97 -13.69 -0.63
C ILE A 55 13.46 -13.60 -0.33
N SER A 56 12.96 -14.42 0.59
CA SER A 56 11.53 -14.49 0.90
C SER A 56 11.00 -13.19 1.47
N LEU A 57 11.72 -12.58 2.42
CA LEU A 57 11.30 -11.31 3.03
C LEU A 57 11.35 -10.16 2.03
N THR A 58 12.38 -10.12 1.19
CA THR A 58 12.53 -9.08 0.15
C THR A 58 11.43 -9.20 -0.90
N ILE A 59 11.18 -10.41 -1.40
CA ILE A 59 10.09 -10.68 -2.34
C ILE A 59 8.74 -10.38 -1.68
N GLY A 60 8.53 -10.81 -0.43
CA GLY A 60 7.27 -10.58 0.29
C GLY A 60 6.93 -9.11 0.46
N ALA A 61 7.93 -8.26 0.74
CA ALA A 61 7.74 -6.83 0.90
C ALA A 61 7.48 -6.11 -0.44
N LEU A 62 8.11 -6.53 -1.53
CA LEU A 62 8.13 -5.78 -2.79
C LEU A 62 7.16 -6.33 -3.86
N LEU A 63 7.00 -7.65 -3.93
CA LEU A 63 6.27 -8.32 -5.00
C LEU A 63 4.82 -7.85 -5.13
N PRO A 64 4.02 -7.73 -4.04
CA PRO A 64 2.63 -7.27 -4.15
C PRO A 64 2.52 -5.91 -4.86
N VAL A 65 3.34 -4.94 -4.44
CA VAL A 65 3.31 -3.58 -4.98
C VAL A 65 3.76 -3.55 -6.44
N VAL A 66 4.86 -4.27 -6.77
CA VAL A 66 5.39 -4.34 -8.15
C VAL A 66 4.39 -5.01 -9.09
N VAL A 67 3.81 -6.13 -8.68
CA VAL A 67 2.80 -6.87 -9.47
C VAL A 67 1.56 -6.01 -9.68
N GLY A 68 1.04 -5.40 -8.61
CA GLY A 68 -0.08 -4.46 -8.70
C GLY A 68 0.21 -3.34 -9.68
N TYR A 69 1.36 -2.69 -9.55
CA TYR A 69 1.77 -1.61 -10.45
C TYR A 69 1.84 -2.05 -11.91
N ILE A 70 2.51 -3.16 -12.22
CA ILE A 70 2.65 -3.64 -13.60
C ILE A 70 1.28 -3.96 -14.21
N ILE A 71 0.40 -4.64 -13.46
CA ILE A 71 -0.95 -4.95 -13.93
C ILE A 71 -1.75 -3.67 -14.18
N GLY A 72 -1.67 -2.70 -13.26
CA GLY A 72 -2.35 -1.42 -13.39
C GLY A 72 -1.85 -0.60 -14.58
N ASP A 73 -0.54 -0.56 -14.82
CA ASP A 73 0.06 0.14 -15.96
C ASP A 73 -0.47 -0.42 -17.29
N HIS A 74 -0.69 -1.73 -17.38
CA HIS A 74 -1.25 -2.40 -18.56
C HIS A 74 -2.79 -2.45 -18.59
N SER A 75 -3.47 -1.94 -17.56
CA SER A 75 -4.94 -2.04 -17.44
C SER A 75 -5.70 -1.04 -18.30
N ALA A 76 -5.04 -0.05 -18.90
CA ALA A 76 -5.67 0.96 -19.75
C ALA A 76 -5.11 0.98 -21.17
N LYS A 77 -5.95 1.31 -22.15
CA LYS A 77 -5.60 1.52 -23.56
C LYS A 77 -5.32 3.00 -23.88
N SER A 78 -4.94 3.77 -22.88
CA SER A 78 -4.63 5.20 -23.04
C SER A 78 -3.39 5.38 -23.94
N LYS A 79 -3.22 6.57 -24.51
CA LYS A 79 -1.95 6.96 -25.15
C LYS A 79 -1.03 7.76 -24.22
N SER A 80 -1.53 8.17 -23.06
CA SER A 80 -0.77 9.00 -22.12
C SER A 80 0.02 8.13 -21.16
N LYS A 81 1.35 8.18 -21.24
CA LYS A 81 2.26 7.49 -20.31
C LYS A 81 1.94 7.81 -18.84
N LEU A 82 1.54 9.06 -18.57
CA LEU A 82 1.20 9.47 -17.21
C LEU A 82 -0.10 8.80 -16.71
N SER A 83 -1.08 8.56 -17.59
CA SER A 83 -2.30 7.82 -17.24
C SER A 83 -2.01 6.33 -16.97
N HIS A 84 -1.07 5.73 -17.70
CA HIS A 84 -0.58 4.37 -17.40
C HIS A 84 0.04 4.30 -16.00
N HIS A 85 1.00 5.17 -15.71
CA HIS A 85 1.65 5.21 -14.41
C HIS A 85 0.66 5.53 -13.28
N PHE A 86 -0.33 6.39 -13.54
CA PHE A 86 -1.41 6.66 -12.60
C PHE A 86 -2.22 5.42 -12.28
N ASN A 87 -2.65 4.66 -13.29
CA ASN A 87 -3.35 3.39 -13.08
C ASN A 87 -2.46 2.36 -12.39
N GLY A 88 -1.16 2.31 -12.74
CA GLY A 88 -0.16 1.53 -12.02
C GLY A 88 -0.14 1.88 -10.52
N MET A 89 -0.10 3.15 -10.17
CA MET A 89 -0.13 3.58 -8.76
C MET A 89 -1.43 3.20 -8.06
N LEU A 90 -2.57 3.32 -8.72
CA LEU A 90 -3.85 2.93 -8.15
C LEU A 90 -3.90 1.42 -7.83
N PHE A 91 -3.40 0.59 -8.74
CA PHE A 91 -3.29 -0.84 -8.47
C PHE A 91 -2.18 -1.18 -7.45
N GLY A 92 -1.12 -0.39 -7.35
CA GLY A 92 -0.13 -0.51 -6.28
C GLY A 92 -0.73 -0.22 -4.90
N LEU A 93 -1.55 0.84 -4.79
CA LEU A 93 -2.31 1.13 -3.58
C LEU A 93 -3.34 0.02 -3.27
N PHE A 94 -4.03 -0.49 -4.28
CA PHE A 94 -4.93 -1.62 -4.12
C PHE A 94 -4.21 -2.89 -3.65
N ALA A 95 -3.03 -3.16 -4.22
CA ALA A 95 -2.20 -4.29 -3.86
C ALA A 95 -1.76 -4.25 -2.39
N TYR A 96 -1.46 -3.06 -1.85
CA TYR A 96 -1.21 -2.89 -0.41
C TYR A 96 -2.38 -3.42 0.42
N TRP A 97 -3.61 -3.03 0.10
CA TRP A 97 -4.79 -3.51 0.84
C TRP A 97 -5.04 -5.00 0.67
N CYS A 98 -4.90 -5.53 -0.55
CA CYS A 98 -4.98 -6.97 -0.78
C CYS A 98 -3.94 -7.72 0.05
N MET A 99 -2.69 -7.27 0.04
CA MET A 99 -1.60 -7.86 0.82
C MET A 99 -1.95 -7.87 2.31
N VAL A 100 -2.33 -6.73 2.89
CA VAL A 100 -2.67 -6.63 4.31
C VAL A 100 -3.84 -7.56 4.67
N LEU A 101 -4.89 -7.60 3.85
CA LEU A 101 -6.02 -8.51 4.07
C LEU A 101 -5.56 -9.97 4.02
N THR A 102 -4.80 -10.35 3.00
CA THR A 102 -4.32 -11.72 2.83
C THR A 102 -3.40 -12.14 3.98
N THR A 103 -2.50 -11.28 4.44
CA THR A 103 -1.61 -11.57 5.57
C THR A 103 -2.39 -11.86 6.86
N VAL A 104 -3.56 -11.24 7.07
CA VAL A 104 -4.43 -11.54 8.22
C VAL A 104 -5.04 -12.95 8.14
N PHE A 105 -5.31 -13.47 6.94
CA PHE A 105 -5.97 -14.77 6.75
C PHE A 105 -5.01 -15.94 6.51
N ILE A 106 -3.79 -15.68 6.03
CA ILE A 106 -2.83 -16.74 5.75
C ILE A 106 -2.13 -17.17 7.04
N THR A 107 -2.63 -18.25 7.62
CA THR A 107 -1.87 -19.06 8.57
C THR A 107 -1.44 -20.35 7.88
N VAL A 108 -0.13 -20.57 7.77
CA VAL A 108 0.42 -21.84 7.24
C VAL A 108 0.65 -22.79 8.42
N PRO A 109 -0.19 -23.83 8.60
CA PRO A 109 -0.12 -24.70 9.78
C PRO A 109 1.17 -25.51 9.79
N THR A 110 1.81 -25.56 10.96
CA THR A 110 3.08 -26.27 11.19
C THR A 110 2.96 -27.77 11.00
N GLN A 111 1.75 -28.33 11.16
CA GLN A 111 1.46 -29.75 10.97
C GLN A 111 1.49 -30.16 9.49
N LEU A 112 1.10 -29.27 8.57
CA LEU A 112 1.12 -29.55 7.12
C LEU A 112 2.44 -29.13 6.47
N PHE A 113 3.12 -28.13 7.03
CA PHE A 113 4.41 -27.63 6.53
C PHE A 113 5.43 -27.56 7.68
N PRO A 114 6.08 -28.70 8.01
CA PRO A 114 7.06 -28.77 9.10
C PRO A 114 8.37 -28.07 8.74
N ASP A 115 8.72 -27.99 7.45
CA ASP A 115 9.90 -27.25 7.02
C ASP A 115 9.70 -25.73 7.20
N THR A 116 10.62 -25.13 7.96
CA THR A 116 10.57 -23.70 8.30
C THR A 116 10.85 -22.83 7.09
N ASN A 117 11.71 -23.28 6.17
CA ASN A 117 12.03 -22.55 4.95
C ASN A 117 10.83 -22.49 4.01
N ALA A 118 10.20 -23.63 3.72
CA ALA A 118 8.99 -23.69 2.91
C ALA A 118 7.87 -22.82 3.49
N ARG A 119 7.67 -22.86 4.81
CA ARG A 119 6.67 -22.01 5.48
C ARG A 119 6.98 -20.52 5.32
N LEU A 120 8.24 -20.12 5.50
CA LEU A 120 8.67 -18.73 5.35
C LEU A 120 8.43 -18.23 3.92
N VAL A 121 8.75 -19.04 2.91
CA VAL A 121 8.49 -18.72 1.50
C VAL A 121 6.98 -18.54 1.27
N LEU A 122 6.16 -19.50 1.71
CA LEU A 122 4.72 -19.47 1.49
C LEU A 122 4.06 -18.22 2.11
N VAL A 123 4.38 -17.90 3.36
CA VAL A 123 3.79 -16.73 4.05
C VAL A 123 4.12 -15.41 3.34
N ASN A 124 5.29 -15.32 2.69
CA ASN A 124 5.72 -14.09 2.01
C ASN A 124 5.29 -14.03 0.54
N VAL A 125 5.19 -15.16 -0.16
CA VAL A 125 4.87 -15.19 -1.60
C VAL A 125 3.36 -15.23 -1.86
N LEU A 126 2.58 -15.92 -1.01
CA LEU A 126 1.14 -16.07 -1.22
C LEU A 126 0.37 -14.74 -1.29
N PRO A 127 0.67 -13.70 -0.48
CA PRO A 127 0.05 -12.39 -0.65
C PRO A 127 0.27 -11.80 -2.05
N GLY A 128 1.48 -11.96 -2.61
CA GLY A 128 1.79 -11.51 -3.96
C GLY A 128 1.01 -12.27 -5.04
N ILE A 129 0.85 -13.60 -4.89
CA ILE A 129 0.02 -14.42 -5.78
C ILE A 129 -1.45 -13.98 -5.72
N PHE A 130 -1.98 -13.77 -4.51
CA PHE A 130 -3.35 -13.31 -4.32
C PHE A 130 -3.59 -11.96 -4.99
N VAL A 131 -2.67 -11.00 -4.78
CA VAL A 131 -2.70 -9.69 -5.46
C VAL A 131 -2.69 -9.88 -6.98
N ALA A 132 -1.81 -10.73 -7.52
CA ALA A 132 -1.72 -10.99 -8.95
C ALA A 132 -3.07 -11.45 -9.52
N ILE A 133 -3.74 -12.39 -8.85
CA ILE A 133 -5.02 -12.94 -9.27
C ILE A 133 -6.09 -11.84 -9.25
N VAL A 134 -6.29 -11.16 -8.12
CA VAL A 134 -7.36 -10.17 -7.95
C VAL A 134 -7.15 -8.97 -8.87
N ALA A 135 -5.92 -8.44 -8.94
CA ALA A 135 -5.58 -7.34 -9.83
C ALA A 135 -5.78 -7.72 -11.29
N SER A 136 -5.36 -8.92 -11.71
CA SER A 136 -5.53 -9.37 -13.11
C SER A 136 -6.99 -9.53 -13.50
N VAL A 137 -7.84 -10.03 -12.59
CA VAL A 137 -9.28 -10.15 -12.83
C VAL A 137 -9.89 -8.76 -13.04
N ILE A 138 -9.62 -7.80 -12.14
CA ILE A 138 -10.19 -6.45 -12.24
C ILE A 138 -9.65 -5.71 -13.46
N ALA A 139 -8.34 -5.80 -13.72
CA ALA A 139 -7.72 -5.20 -14.90
C ALA A 139 -8.28 -5.81 -16.20
N GLY A 140 -8.40 -7.14 -16.27
CA GLY A 140 -8.99 -7.84 -17.41
C GLY A 140 -10.44 -7.42 -17.67
N MET A 141 -11.24 -7.27 -16.61
CA MET A 141 -12.61 -6.75 -16.70
C MET A 141 -12.64 -5.31 -17.20
N HIS A 142 -11.74 -4.43 -16.71
CA HIS A 142 -11.64 -3.04 -17.16
C HIS A 142 -11.24 -2.93 -18.63
N VAL A 143 -10.19 -3.65 -19.06
CA VAL A 143 -9.67 -3.65 -20.45
C VAL A 143 -10.70 -4.15 -21.46
N ARG A 144 -11.57 -5.09 -21.06
CA ARG A 144 -12.67 -5.62 -21.88
C ARG A 144 -13.92 -4.73 -21.86
N SER A 145 -14.01 -3.79 -20.92
CA SER A 145 -15.12 -2.86 -20.84
C SER A 145 -15.04 -1.77 -21.91
N LYS A 146 -16.17 -1.10 -22.17
CA LYS A 146 -16.21 0.11 -23.03
C LYS A 146 -15.43 1.30 -22.42
N GLN A 147 -14.96 1.19 -21.18
CA GLN A 147 -14.25 2.22 -20.43
C GLN A 147 -12.73 2.03 -20.41
N ALA A 148 -12.18 1.11 -21.20
CA ALA A 148 -10.74 0.79 -21.21
C ALA A 148 -9.81 1.97 -21.55
N THR A 149 -10.33 3.05 -22.12
CA THR A 149 -9.57 4.28 -22.43
C THR A 149 -9.63 5.33 -21.31
N LEU A 150 -10.49 5.13 -20.32
CA LEU A 150 -10.67 6.00 -19.16
C LEU A 150 -9.78 5.54 -18.00
N ASP A 151 -9.54 6.44 -17.05
CA ASP A 151 -8.81 6.13 -15.83
C ASP A 151 -9.57 5.08 -15.01
N VAL A 152 -8.85 4.19 -14.32
CA VAL A 152 -9.49 3.08 -13.60
C VAL A 152 -10.41 3.54 -12.46
N LEU A 153 -10.20 4.75 -11.93
CA LEU A 153 -11.09 5.38 -10.95
C LEU A 153 -12.49 5.70 -11.51
N GLU A 154 -12.66 5.74 -12.82
CA GLU A 154 -13.98 5.91 -13.44
C GLU A 154 -14.73 4.57 -13.56
N TYR A 155 -14.02 3.44 -13.43
CA TYR A 155 -14.58 2.11 -13.48
C TYR A 155 -15.17 1.70 -12.11
N ARG A 156 -16.50 1.73 -12.01
CA ARG A 156 -17.22 1.48 -10.74
C ARG A 156 -16.81 0.19 -10.02
N PRO A 157 -16.65 -0.96 -10.70
CA PRO A 157 -16.26 -2.20 -10.02
C PRO A 157 -14.91 -2.09 -9.31
N PHE A 158 -13.93 -1.41 -9.91
CA PHE A 158 -12.65 -1.15 -9.24
C PHE A 158 -12.85 -0.29 -7.99
N VAL A 159 -13.59 0.82 -8.10
CA VAL A 159 -13.82 1.73 -6.96
C VAL A 159 -14.51 1.02 -5.80
N LEU A 160 -15.53 0.19 -6.07
CA LEU A 160 -16.24 -0.55 -5.04
C LEU A 160 -15.32 -1.53 -4.31
N VAL A 161 -14.55 -2.33 -5.06
CA VAL A 161 -13.63 -3.29 -4.46
C VAL A 161 -12.53 -2.57 -3.68
N PHE A 162 -11.96 -1.51 -4.23
CA PHE A 162 -10.91 -0.72 -3.59
C PHE A 162 -11.38 -0.11 -2.25
N VAL A 163 -12.55 0.55 -2.24
CA VAL A 163 -13.15 1.11 -1.02
C VAL A 163 -13.49 0.02 -0.01
N ALA A 164 -14.06 -1.10 -0.46
CA ALA A 164 -14.37 -2.23 0.41
C ALA A 164 -13.11 -2.80 1.06
N SER A 165 -12.00 -2.94 0.32
CA SER A 165 -10.74 -3.42 0.86
C SER A 165 -10.17 -2.50 1.95
N ILE A 166 -10.26 -1.18 1.77
CA ILE A 166 -9.84 -0.19 2.77
C ILE A 166 -10.67 -0.31 4.05
N ILE A 167 -11.99 -0.45 3.92
CA ILE A 167 -12.91 -0.53 5.05
C ILE A 167 -12.79 -1.87 5.78
N ALA A 168 -12.56 -2.96 5.04
CA ALA A 168 -12.48 -4.30 5.60
C ALA A 168 -11.38 -4.43 6.66
N MET A 169 -10.20 -3.83 6.43
CA MET A 169 -9.04 -4.01 7.32
C MET A 169 -9.28 -3.47 8.74
N PRO A 170 -9.70 -2.21 8.97
CA PRO A 170 -10.01 -1.72 10.30
C PRO A 170 -11.16 -2.49 10.98
N LEU A 171 -12.18 -2.89 10.20
CA LEU A 171 -13.31 -3.66 10.73
C LEU A 171 -12.90 -5.06 11.18
N LEU A 172 -12.01 -5.73 10.44
CA LEU A 172 -11.52 -7.05 10.82
C LEU A 172 -10.75 -7.01 12.14
N GLY A 173 -9.94 -5.97 12.38
CA GLY A 173 -9.26 -5.77 13.65
C GLY A 173 -10.25 -5.64 14.83
N VAL A 174 -11.35 -4.91 14.61
CA VAL A 174 -12.43 -4.80 15.61
C VAL A 174 -13.12 -6.14 15.84
N ILE A 175 -13.51 -6.84 14.76
CA ILE A 175 -14.17 -8.15 14.84
C ILE A 175 -13.29 -9.15 15.59
N ASN A 176 -11.99 -9.20 15.28
CA ASN A 176 -11.07 -10.11 15.96
C ASN A 176 -10.97 -9.81 17.46
N ASN A 177 -10.89 -8.55 17.85
CA ASN A 177 -10.83 -8.16 19.27
C ASN A 177 -12.15 -8.45 20.00
N ILE A 178 -13.29 -8.33 19.32
CA ILE A 178 -14.60 -8.74 19.85
C ILE A 178 -14.64 -10.26 20.06
N VAL A 179 -14.27 -11.04 19.05
CA VAL A 179 -14.29 -12.52 19.10
C VAL A 179 -13.34 -13.08 20.16
N THR A 180 -12.19 -12.44 20.35
CA THR A 180 -11.19 -12.85 21.34
C THR A 180 -11.40 -12.25 22.73
N ASN A 181 -12.50 -11.50 22.95
CA ASN A 181 -12.78 -10.80 24.21
C ASN A 181 -11.64 -9.87 24.68
N SER A 182 -10.94 -9.23 23.74
CA SER A 182 -9.79 -8.35 23.98
C SER A 182 -10.07 -6.89 23.60
N VAL A 183 -11.35 -6.49 23.64
CA VAL A 183 -11.78 -5.13 23.28
C VAL A 183 -11.22 -4.12 24.28
N THR A 184 -10.44 -3.16 23.77
CA THR A 184 -9.92 -2.02 24.52
C THR A 184 -10.22 -0.73 23.77
N VAL A 185 -9.94 0.44 24.37
CA VAL A 185 -10.06 1.74 23.67
C VAL A 185 -9.23 1.76 22.39
N PHE A 186 -8.06 1.09 22.39
CA PHE A 186 -7.18 1.00 21.23
C PHE A 186 -7.76 0.19 20.07
N THR A 187 -8.71 -0.72 20.33
CA THR A 187 -9.42 -1.48 19.29
C THR A 187 -10.09 -0.56 18.26
N PHE A 188 -10.56 0.62 18.69
CA PHE A 188 -11.26 1.56 17.83
C PHE A 188 -10.37 2.65 17.24
N PHE A 189 -9.07 2.68 17.59
CA PHE A 189 -8.18 3.75 17.16
C PHE A 189 -7.95 3.74 15.63
N THR A 190 -7.60 2.58 15.05
CA THR A 190 -7.40 2.41 13.61
C THR A 190 -8.65 2.69 12.77
N PRO A 191 -9.85 2.17 13.09
CA PRO A 191 -11.06 2.52 12.33
C PRO A 191 -11.44 4.00 12.50
N PHE A 192 -11.22 4.58 13.69
CA PHE A 192 -11.48 6.00 13.91
C PHE A 192 -10.56 6.90 13.09
N THR A 193 -9.25 6.62 13.05
CA THR A 193 -8.30 7.37 12.22
C THR A 193 -8.62 7.21 10.73
N ALA A 194 -8.94 6.00 10.29
CA ALA A 194 -9.37 5.75 8.90
C ALA A 194 -10.60 6.58 8.52
N LEU A 195 -11.62 6.60 9.39
CA LEU A 195 -12.83 7.39 9.19
C LEU A 195 -12.53 8.89 9.19
N LEU A 196 -11.74 9.38 10.14
CA LEU A 196 -11.40 10.79 10.28
C LEU A 196 -10.68 11.33 9.03
N PHE A 197 -9.59 10.69 8.60
CA PHE A 197 -8.83 11.12 7.43
C PHE A 197 -9.60 10.90 6.12
N GLY A 198 -10.43 9.84 6.05
CA GLY A 198 -11.35 9.62 4.94
C GLY A 198 -12.38 10.75 4.81
N LEU A 199 -13.00 11.17 5.92
CA LEU A 199 -13.96 12.28 5.95
C LEU A 199 -13.29 13.62 5.65
N ILE A 200 -12.13 13.91 6.23
CA ILE A 200 -11.35 15.13 5.92
C ILE A 200 -11.07 15.20 4.41
N SER A 201 -10.58 14.09 3.83
CA SER A 201 -10.35 14.01 2.38
C SER A 201 -11.64 14.25 1.60
N TYR A 202 -12.75 13.63 1.99
CA TYR A 202 -14.02 13.81 1.30
C TYR A 202 -14.54 15.25 1.35
N VAL A 203 -14.50 15.87 2.53
CA VAL A 203 -15.00 17.23 2.76
C VAL A 203 -14.16 18.26 2.00
N THR A 204 -12.84 18.11 1.96
CA THR A 204 -11.95 19.01 1.19
C THR A 204 -12.22 18.98 -0.32
N LEU A 205 -12.88 17.94 -0.85
CA LEU A 205 -13.32 17.88 -2.24
C LEU A 205 -14.69 18.51 -2.50
N ASN A 206 -15.37 19.08 -1.50
CA ASN A 206 -16.69 19.70 -1.70
C ASN A 206 -16.65 20.92 -2.63
N THR A 207 -15.52 21.61 -2.68
CA THR A 207 -15.27 22.70 -3.62
C THR A 207 -15.01 22.23 -5.06
N SER A 208 -14.78 20.92 -5.26
CA SER A 208 -14.47 20.32 -6.56
C SER A 208 -15.74 19.85 -7.27
N LYS A 209 -15.80 20.02 -8.61
CA LYS A 209 -16.93 19.58 -9.46
C LYS A 209 -16.91 18.06 -9.74
N LEU A 210 -16.78 17.25 -8.68
CA LEU A 210 -16.75 15.78 -8.74
C LEU A 210 -18.08 15.20 -8.26
N SER A 211 -18.50 14.08 -8.86
CA SER A 211 -19.63 13.29 -8.34
C SER A 211 -19.31 12.69 -6.97
N SER A 212 -20.34 12.34 -6.19
CA SER A 212 -20.15 11.72 -4.86
C SER A 212 -19.28 10.46 -4.93
N LEU A 213 -19.47 9.61 -5.94
CA LEU A 213 -18.64 8.42 -6.13
C LEU A 213 -17.17 8.77 -6.39
N GLN A 214 -16.90 9.78 -7.22
CA GLN A 214 -15.53 10.23 -7.49
C GLN A 214 -14.89 10.85 -6.25
N LYS A 215 -15.66 11.59 -5.43
CA LYS A 215 -15.16 12.11 -4.15
C LYS A 215 -14.79 10.97 -3.21
N SER A 216 -15.62 9.95 -3.10
CA SER A 216 -15.31 8.75 -2.30
C SER A 216 -14.09 8.02 -2.83
N ALA A 217 -13.97 7.84 -4.14
CA ALA A 217 -12.82 7.18 -4.77
C ALA A 217 -11.51 7.93 -4.50
N TRP A 218 -11.49 9.26 -4.66
CA TRP A 218 -10.31 10.07 -4.35
C TRP A 218 -10.00 10.14 -2.86
N SER A 219 -11.02 10.08 -1.99
CA SER A 219 -10.81 9.98 -0.54
C SER A 219 -10.20 8.65 -0.15
N ALA A 220 -10.61 7.55 -0.79
CA ALA A 220 -10.00 6.25 -0.65
C ALA A 220 -8.55 6.21 -1.13
N VAL A 221 -8.24 6.86 -2.27
CA VAL A 221 -6.85 7.03 -2.74
C VAL A 221 -6.04 7.81 -1.71
N SER A 222 -6.56 8.94 -1.23
CA SER A 222 -5.92 9.76 -0.18
C SER A 222 -5.57 8.95 1.05
N LEU A 223 -6.55 8.20 1.55
CA LEU A 223 -6.39 7.36 2.73
C LEU A 223 -5.36 6.25 2.50
N SER A 224 -5.37 5.65 1.31
CA SER A 224 -4.36 4.64 0.94
C SER A 224 -2.96 5.23 0.92
N VAL A 225 -2.78 6.44 0.38
CA VAL A 225 -1.48 7.13 0.41
C VAL A 225 -1.01 7.37 1.85
N LEU A 226 -1.90 7.79 2.75
CA LEU A 226 -1.56 7.96 4.17
C LEU A 226 -1.09 6.65 4.80
N PHE A 227 -1.86 5.57 4.66
CA PHE A 227 -1.54 4.28 5.27
C PHE A 227 -0.25 3.68 4.70
N VAL A 228 -0.03 3.79 3.39
CA VAL A 228 1.23 3.36 2.76
C VAL A 228 2.38 4.23 3.23
N ALA A 229 2.21 5.56 3.35
CA ALA A 229 3.25 6.44 3.88
C ALA A 229 3.64 6.08 5.32
N VAL A 230 2.66 5.84 6.19
CA VAL A 230 2.90 5.40 7.58
C VAL A 230 3.64 4.06 7.59
N TYR A 231 3.18 3.08 6.80
CA TYR A 231 3.84 1.77 6.69
C TYR A 231 5.30 1.89 6.24
N VAL A 232 5.56 2.62 5.17
CA VAL A 232 6.90 2.79 4.59
C VAL A 232 7.81 3.57 5.54
N MET A 233 7.31 4.62 6.20
CA MET A 233 8.11 5.43 7.12
C MET A 233 8.47 4.66 8.39
N ASN A 234 7.53 3.90 8.97
CA ASN A 234 7.84 3.05 10.13
C ASN A 234 8.85 1.96 9.75
N LEU A 235 8.68 1.32 8.59
CA LEU A 235 9.64 0.33 8.11
C LEU A 235 11.03 0.95 7.87
N PHE A 236 11.08 2.17 7.32
CA PHE A 236 12.33 2.89 7.10
C PHE A 236 13.02 3.24 8.42
N GLU A 237 12.29 3.84 9.35
CA GLU A 237 12.78 4.22 10.67
C GLU A 237 13.34 3.00 11.41
N SER A 238 12.58 1.91 11.46
CA SER A 238 12.99 0.71 12.17
C SER A 238 14.20 0.05 11.52
N ALA A 239 14.31 0.11 10.18
CA ALA A 239 15.47 -0.38 9.45
C ALA A 239 16.73 0.44 9.74
N VAL A 240 16.62 1.77 9.73
CA VAL A 240 17.75 2.68 9.99
C VAL A 240 18.19 2.57 11.45
N MET A 241 17.25 2.63 12.38
CA MET A 241 17.54 2.53 13.81
C MET A 241 18.19 1.19 14.11
N GLY A 242 17.58 0.07 13.72
CA GLY A 242 18.12 -1.27 13.97
C GLY A 242 19.49 -1.52 13.33
N TYR A 243 19.84 -0.81 12.25
CA TYR A 243 21.17 -0.86 11.66
C TYR A 243 22.20 -0.04 12.45
N LEU A 244 21.83 1.17 12.90
CA LEU A 244 22.73 2.07 13.62
C LEU A 244 22.98 1.62 15.06
N TRP A 245 21.94 1.16 15.76
CA TRP A 245 22.01 0.66 17.14
C TRP A 245 20.77 -0.16 17.51
N GLN A 246 20.75 -0.83 18.67
CA GLN A 246 19.53 -1.44 19.18
C GLN A 246 18.91 -0.52 20.24
N PRO A 247 17.91 0.32 19.87
CA PRO A 247 17.31 1.27 20.81
C PRO A 247 16.54 0.53 21.91
N SER A 248 16.40 1.16 23.08
CA SER A 248 15.42 0.72 24.07
C SER A 248 13.99 0.88 23.53
N THR A 249 13.04 0.16 24.12
CA THR A 249 11.62 0.21 23.72
C THR A 249 11.05 1.63 23.76
N ASP A 250 11.47 2.46 24.72
CA ASP A 250 11.04 3.86 24.83
C ASP A 250 11.53 4.70 23.65
N VAL A 251 12.80 4.53 23.26
CA VAL A 251 13.40 5.24 22.12
C VAL A 251 12.75 4.78 20.81
N GLN A 252 12.47 3.48 20.66
CA GLN A 252 11.75 2.96 19.50
C GLN A 252 10.33 3.54 19.39
N THR A 253 9.62 3.64 20.52
CA THR A 253 8.28 4.25 20.55
C THR A 253 8.31 5.71 20.09
N ILE A 254 9.30 6.49 20.53
CA ILE A 254 9.49 7.88 20.07
C ILE A 254 9.77 7.91 18.56
N GLY A 255 10.61 7.00 18.07
CA GLY A 255 10.90 6.82 16.65
C GLY A 255 9.65 6.59 15.81
N ASP A 256 8.79 5.67 16.24
CA ASP A 256 7.50 5.38 15.59
C ASP A 256 6.60 6.64 15.51
N TRP A 257 6.53 7.43 16.58
CA TRP A 257 5.77 8.70 16.59
C TRP A 257 6.35 9.74 15.62
N VAL A 258 7.66 9.82 15.50
CA VAL A 258 8.34 10.71 14.54
C VAL A 258 8.04 10.25 13.11
N ALA A 259 8.20 8.96 12.82
CA ALA A 259 7.90 8.38 11.51
C ALA A 259 6.44 8.61 11.11
N PHE A 260 5.50 8.40 12.04
CA PHE A 260 4.09 8.69 11.84
C PHE A 260 3.82 10.18 11.55
N SER A 261 4.46 11.08 12.29
CA SER A 261 4.32 12.53 12.10
C SER A 261 4.85 12.99 10.74
N VAL A 262 6.00 12.46 10.30
CA VAL A 262 6.57 12.72 8.97
C VAL A 262 5.66 12.18 7.87
N ALA A 263 5.08 10.99 8.05
CA ALA A 263 4.11 10.42 7.11
C ALA A 263 2.86 11.31 6.97
N ILE A 264 2.32 11.83 8.08
CA ILE A 264 1.19 12.77 8.05
C ILE A 264 1.58 14.06 7.31
N ALA A 265 2.75 14.64 7.61
CA ALA A 265 3.20 15.86 6.93
C ALA A 265 3.35 15.65 5.41
N GLY A 266 3.95 14.53 5.00
CA GLY A 266 4.05 14.14 3.59
C GLY A 266 2.67 13.93 2.94
N TRP A 267 1.74 13.30 3.65
CA TRP A 267 0.37 13.13 3.21
C TRP A 267 -0.38 14.47 3.04
N ILE A 268 -0.24 15.41 3.99
CA ILE A 268 -0.84 16.75 3.89
C ILE A 268 -0.34 17.46 2.63
N LEU A 269 0.97 17.41 2.37
CA LEU A 269 1.57 18.00 1.16
C LEU A 269 0.97 17.38 -0.10
N TYR A 270 1.01 16.05 -0.21
CA TYR A 270 0.41 15.30 -1.31
C TYR A 270 -1.05 15.71 -1.53
N TRP A 271 -1.87 15.65 -0.47
CA TRP A 271 -3.30 15.87 -0.56
C TRP A 271 -3.62 17.31 -0.98
N THR A 272 -2.87 18.28 -0.47
CA THR A 272 -3.02 19.68 -0.86
C THR A 272 -2.74 19.88 -2.35
N TYR A 273 -1.69 19.27 -2.91
CA TYR A 273 -1.41 19.33 -4.34
C TYR A 273 -2.46 18.58 -5.17
N GLN A 274 -2.94 17.44 -4.69
CA GLN A 274 -3.97 16.65 -5.35
C GLN A 274 -5.31 17.40 -5.43
N VAL A 275 -5.76 18.00 -4.33
CA VAL A 275 -6.99 18.81 -4.28
C VAL A 275 -6.91 19.99 -5.24
N LYS A 276 -5.78 20.73 -5.26
CA LYS A 276 -5.57 21.83 -6.21
C LYS A 276 -5.65 21.36 -7.66
N ALA A 277 -5.06 20.20 -7.98
CA ALA A 277 -5.14 19.62 -9.30
C ALA A 277 -6.58 19.25 -9.70
N LEU A 278 -7.37 18.71 -8.76
CA LEU A 278 -8.77 18.33 -8.97
C LEU A 278 -9.72 19.54 -9.09
N GLN A 279 -9.46 20.63 -8.37
CA GLN A 279 -10.23 21.88 -8.46
C GLN A 279 -9.96 22.63 -9.78
N GLY A 280 -8.74 22.53 -10.31
CA GLY A 280 -8.34 23.15 -11.59
C GLY A 280 -9.07 22.61 -12.82
N THR A 281 -9.80 21.51 -12.69
CA THR A 281 -10.62 20.91 -13.75
C THR A 281 -11.91 21.71 -14.00
N LYS A 282 -11.81 22.82 -14.73
CA LYS A 282 -13.00 23.44 -15.36
C LYS A 282 -13.42 22.58 -16.55
N LYS A 283 -14.58 21.91 -16.43
CA LYS A 283 -15.35 21.37 -17.56
C LYS A 283 -15.63 22.48 -18.56
#